data_AF-A0A8E2JT70-F1
#
_entry.id   AF-A0A8E2JT70-F1
#
_cell.length_a   1.000
_cell.length_b   1.000
_cell.length_c   1.000
_cell.angle_alpha   90.00
_cell.angle_beta   90.00
_cell.angle_gamma   90.00
#
_symmetry.space_group_name_H-M   'P 1'
#
loop_
_entity.id
_entity.type
_entity.pdbx_description
1 polymer ?
#
loop_
_entity_poly.entity_id
_entity_poly.type
_entity_poly.pdbx_seq_one_letter_code
_entity_poly.pdbx_strand_id
1 'polypeptide(L)'
;MPPRRGPYCEGSKSAFDPDLLFATWGDDCLPQNNYDFGFTIIKIFNLSPTDNYVYRALGETTLRQAQAAIDAGSKNGLHAWYLDEEGNEMPPPTPADITAYTNLFASTTTLQTALTGFLANAKKASLRASIAAHLSSNLLTTPALPLPKKSKHHPHTNPYLDIWTWACHNLAWAGPVPATARTTISHHALPILYHHFGCAVPTHLALQLLAQLAQPARPCGSQSARPILDIGSGNGYWTYCLRRL
;
A
#
# COMPACT_ATOMS: atom_id res chain seq x y z
N MET A 1 -21.36 26.38 -16.64
CA MET A 1 -20.77 25.11 -16.15
C MET A 1 -21.81 24.42 -15.29
N PRO A 2 -22.06 23.11 -15.46
CA PRO A 2 -22.82 22.36 -14.46
C PRO A 2 -22.12 22.46 -13.10
N PRO A 3 -22.86 22.42 -11.98
CA PRO A 3 -22.27 22.46 -10.66
C PRO A 3 -21.26 21.31 -10.52
N ARG A 4 -20.08 21.61 -9.98
CA ARG A 4 -19.08 20.59 -9.67
C ARG A 4 -19.73 19.61 -8.69
N ARG A 5 -19.99 18.38 -9.15
CA ARG A 5 -20.33 17.28 -8.24
C ARG A 5 -19.12 17.09 -7.33
N GLY A 6 -19.35 17.02 -6.02
CA GLY A 6 -18.31 16.70 -5.05
C GLY A 6 -17.69 15.32 -5.34
N PRO A 7 -16.57 14.98 -4.72
CA PRO A 7 -16.01 13.63 -4.79
C PRO A 7 -17.08 12.60 -4.42
N TYR A 8 -17.19 11.53 -5.20
CA TYR A 8 -18.13 10.43 -4.97
C TYR A 8 -17.48 9.11 -5.39
N CYS A 9 -17.90 8.03 -4.75
CA CYS A 9 -17.54 6.68 -5.16
C CYS A 9 -18.74 6.08 -5.92
N GLU A 10 -18.48 5.32 -6.98
CA GLU A 10 -19.58 4.63 -7.67
C GLU A 10 -20.26 3.66 -6.70
N GLY A 11 -21.59 3.68 -6.66
CA GLY A 11 -22.39 2.90 -5.71
C GLY A 11 -22.48 3.48 -4.29
N SER A 12 -21.84 4.61 -3.98
CA SER A 12 -21.95 5.22 -2.65
C SER A 12 -23.33 5.85 -2.40
N LYS A 13 -23.82 5.73 -1.17
CA LYS A 13 -25.12 6.30 -0.76
C LYS A 13 -25.07 7.81 -0.55
N SER A 14 -23.88 8.37 -0.32
CA SER A 14 -23.62 9.79 -0.16
C SER A 14 -22.34 10.18 -0.91
N ALA A 15 -22.09 11.49 -1.02
CA ALA A 15 -20.78 11.98 -1.45
C ALA A 15 -19.68 11.44 -0.51
N PHE A 16 -18.50 11.19 -1.06
CA PHE A 16 -17.34 10.71 -0.33
C PHE A 16 -16.55 11.90 0.20
N ASP A 17 -16.25 11.92 1.50
CA ASP A 17 -15.44 12.97 2.12
C ASP A 17 -14.06 12.41 2.52
N PRO A 18 -13.00 12.70 1.74
CA PRO A 18 -11.67 12.22 2.05
C PRO A 18 -11.08 12.90 3.29
N ASP A 19 -11.47 14.14 3.60
CA ASP A 19 -10.96 14.86 4.77
C ASP A 19 -11.50 14.23 6.05
N LEU A 20 -12.80 13.89 6.06
CA LEU A 20 -13.41 13.14 7.15
C LEU A 20 -12.76 11.77 7.34
N LEU A 21 -12.57 11.01 6.25
CA LEU A 21 -11.93 9.69 6.31
C LEU A 21 -10.56 9.77 7.00
N PHE A 22 -9.71 10.70 6.58
CA PHE A 22 -8.37 10.86 7.16
C PHE A 22 -8.41 11.41 8.60
N ALA A 23 -9.40 12.24 8.93
CA ALA A 23 -9.53 12.79 10.29
C ALA A 23 -10.02 11.75 11.31
N THR A 24 -10.85 10.79 10.87
CA THR A 24 -11.40 9.73 11.73
C THR A 24 -10.66 8.40 11.61
N TRP A 25 -9.62 8.32 10.78
CA TRP A 25 -8.90 7.07 10.57
C TRP A 25 -8.18 6.61 11.83
N GLY A 26 -8.34 5.33 12.15
CA GLY A 26 -7.71 4.66 13.28
C GLY A 26 -7.75 3.14 13.12
N ASP A 27 -7.18 2.42 14.07
CA ASP A 27 -7.08 0.96 14.02
C ASP A 27 -8.47 0.29 13.87
N ASP A 28 -9.52 0.84 14.45
CA ASP A 28 -10.90 0.35 14.37
C ASP A 28 -11.51 0.41 12.95
N CYS A 29 -10.82 1.05 12.01
CA CYS A 29 -11.18 1.08 10.59
C CYS A 29 -10.64 -0.12 9.81
N LEU A 30 -9.69 -0.88 10.36
CA LEU A 30 -9.13 -2.07 9.70
C LEU A 30 -10.07 -3.28 9.79
N PRO A 31 -9.92 -4.27 8.89
CA PRO A 31 -10.65 -5.54 8.98
C PRO A 31 -10.18 -6.37 10.18
N GLN A 32 -10.73 -6.07 11.35
CA GLN A 32 -10.44 -6.70 12.63
C GLN A 32 -11.69 -6.72 13.53
N ASN A 33 -11.62 -7.46 14.64
CA ASN A 33 -12.66 -7.48 15.69
C ASN A 33 -14.09 -7.73 15.16
N ASN A 34 -14.26 -8.81 14.39
CA ASN A 34 -15.50 -9.24 13.73
C ASN A 34 -15.92 -8.45 12.48
N TYR A 35 -15.14 -7.48 12.04
CA TYR A 35 -15.32 -6.84 10.73
C TYR A 35 -14.42 -7.49 9.69
N ASP A 36 -15.04 -8.00 8.63
CA ASP A 36 -14.33 -8.55 7.48
C ASP A 36 -13.93 -7.44 6.49
N PHE A 37 -13.14 -7.81 5.47
CA PHE A 37 -12.64 -6.86 4.49
C PHE A 37 -13.76 -6.21 3.68
N GLY A 38 -14.78 -7.00 3.29
CA GLY A 38 -15.96 -6.49 2.60
C GLY A 38 -16.69 -5.42 3.41
N PHE A 39 -16.95 -5.68 4.68
CA PHE A 39 -17.58 -4.75 5.61
C PHE A 39 -16.75 -3.48 5.78
N THR A 40 -15.43 -3.60 5.94
CA THR A 40 -14.53 -2.46 6.03
C THR A 40 -14.65 -1.56 4.80
N ILE A 41 -14.63 -2.12 3.58
CA ILE A 41 -14.77 -1.35 2.34
C ILE A 41 -16.14 -0.69 2.23
N ILE A 42 -17.21 -1.39 2.59
CA ILE A 42 -18.57 -0.83 2.63
C ILE A 42 -18.65 0.35 3.60
N LYS A 43 -18.08 0.22 4.79
CA LYS A 43 -18.07 1.27 5.83
C LYS A 43 -17.28 2.49 5.37
N ILE A 44 -16.06 2.31 4.86
CA ILE A 44 -15.16 3.41 4.46
C ILE A 44 -15.75 4.23 3.32
N PHE A 45 -16.32 3.57 2.31
CA PHE A 45 -16.82 4.24 1.10
C PHE A 45 -18.34 4.45 1.10
N ASN A 46 -18.99 4.18 2.23
CA ASN A 46 -20.44 4.28 2.42
C ASN A 46 -21.24 3.60 1.29
N LEU A 47 -20.87 2.36 0.97
CA LEU A 47 -21.49 1.56 -0.09
C LEU A 47 -22.78 0.88 0.41
N SER A 48 -23.50 0.25 -0.51
CA SER A 48 -24.62 -0.63 -0.13
C SER A 48 -24.13 -1.88 0.61
N PRO A 49 -24.79 -2.32 1.70
CA PRO A 49 -24.54 -3.65 2.29
C PRO A 49 -24.77 -4.80 1.30
N THR A 50 -25.55 -4.55 0.25
CA THR A 50 -25.81 -5.49 -0.85
C THR A 50 -25.09 -5.09 -2.13
N ASP A 51 -23.96 -4.37 -2.00
CA ASP A 51 -23.17 -3.94 -3.15
C ASP A 51 -22.83 -5.13 -4.06
N ASN A 52 -23.12 -4.93 -5.35
CA ASN A 52 -22.86 -5.89 -6.42
C ASN A 52 -21.97 -5.27 -7.50
N TYR A 53 -21.22 -4.22 -7.15
CA TYR A 53 -20.30 -3.58 -8.06
C TYR A 53 -19.24 -4.57 -8.52
N VAL A 54 -18.97 -4.57 -9.83
CA VAL A 54 -17.97 -5.45 -10.44
C VAL A 54 -16.69 -4.64 -10.61
N TYR A 55 -15.71 -4.90 -9.75
CA TYR A 55 -14.37 -4.34 -9.83
C TYR A 55 -13.62 -4.98 -10.99
N ARG A 56 -13.09 -4.15 -11.88
CA ARG A 56 -12.38 -4.56 -13.10
C ARG A 56 -10.92 -4.15 -13.01
N ALA A 57 -10.02 -5.11 -13.19
CA ALA A 57 -8.60 -4.90 -13.41
C ALA A 57 -8.13 -5.81 -14.55
N LEU A 58 -7.17 -6.71 -14.32
CA LEU A 58 -6.88 -7.82 -15.26
C LEU A 58 -7.97 -8.90 -15.26
N GLY A 59 -8.78 -8.97 -14.21
CA GLY A 59 -9.96 -9.82 -14.09
C GLY A 59 -11.15 -9.04 -13.50
N GLU A 60 -12.24 -9.75 -13.25
CA GLU A 60 -13.47 -9.20 -12.66
C GLU A 60 -13.73 -9.85 -11.30
N THR A 61 -14.11 -9.04 -10.30
CA THR A 61 -14.53 -9.55 -8.99
C THR A 61 -15.56 -8.62 -8.35
N THR A 62 -16.28 -9.12 -7.37
CA THR A 62 -17.18 -8.34 -6.48
C THR A 62 -16.60 -8.34 -5.06
N LEU A 63 -17.06 -7.44 -4.18
CA LEU A 63 -16.66 -7.46 -2.76
C LEU A 63 -16.90 -8.85 -2.14
N ARG A 64 -18.04 -9.48 -2.44
CA ARG A 64 -18.38 -10.81 -1.93
C ARG A 64 -17.42 -11.89 -2.43
N GLN A 65 -17.08 -11.89 -3.71
CA GLN A 65 -16.15 -12.87 -4.28
C GLN A 65 -14.74 -12.70 -3.69
N ALA A 66 -14.28 -11.46 -3.53
CA ALA A 66 -12.99 -11.19 -2.91
C ALA A 66 -12.97 -11.63 -1.44
N GLN A 67 -14.04 -11.36 -0.67
CA GLN A 67 -14.15 -11.81 0.72
C GLN A 67 -14.13 -13.34 0.81
N ALA A 68 -14.90 -14.04 -0.02
CA ALA A 68 -14.91 -15.51 -0.02
C ALA A 68 -13.53 -16.10 -0.31
N ALA A 69 -12.73 -15.45 -1.17
CA ALA A 69 -11.38 -15.88 -1.46
C ALA A 69 -10.38 -15.55 -0.32
N ILE A 70 -10.57 -14.42 0.36
CA ILE A 70 -9.84 -14.08 1.61
C ILE A 70 -10.11 -15.13 2.68
N ASP A 71 -11.38 -15.54 2.85
CA ASP A 71 -11.79 -16.57 3.82
C ASP A 71 -11.24 -17.96 3.46
N ALA A 72 -10.98 -18.22 2.17
CA ALA A 72 -10.35 -19.45 1.71
C ALA A 72 -8.87 -19.55 2.09
N GLY A 73 -8.20 -18.42 2.35
CA GLY A 73 -6.78 -18.37 2.69
C GLY A 73 -5.90 -18.98 1.61
N SER A 74 -4.87 -19.74 1.99
CA SER A 74 -3.89 -20.34 1.06
C SER A 74 -4.42 -21.52 0.23
N LYS A 75 -5.69 -21.93 0.41
CA LYS A 75 -6.28 -23.05 -0.34
C LYS A 75 -6.14 -22.83 -1.84
N ASN A 76 -5.96 -23.90 -2.61
CA ASN A 76 -5.85 -23.86 -4.07
C ASN A 76 -4.75 -22.92 -4.60
N GLY A 77 -3.68 -22.71 -3.83
CA GLY A 77 -2.52 -21.91 -4.26
C GLY A 77 -2.77 -20.40 -4.28
N LEU A 78 -3.82 -19.90 -3.62
CA LEU A 78 -4.13 -18.46 -3.60
C LEU A 78 -3.03 -17.61 -2.93
N HIS A 79 -2.17 -18.23 -2.11
CA HIS A 79 -1.03 -17.59 -1.46
C HIS A 79 0.32 -18.14 -1.95
N ALA A 80 0.36 -18.78 -3.13
CA ALA A 80 1.57 -19.37 -3.71
C ALA A 80 2.52 -18.28 -4.30
N TRP A 81 2.95 -17.35 -3.44
CA TRP A 81 3.75 -16.19 -3.82
C TRP A 81 5.23 -16.53 -4.06
N TYR A 82 5.73 -17.51 -3.33
CA TYR A 82 7.15 -17.84 -3.27
C TYR A 82 7.35 -19.25 -3.82
N LEU A 83 8.16 -19.35 -4.85
CA LEU A 83 8.47 -20.60 -5.53
C LEU A 83 9.97 -20.88 -5.48
N ASP A 84 10.34 -22.16 -5.31
CA ASP A 84 11.73 -22.60 -5.44
C ASP A 84 12.19 -22.60 -6.91
N GLU A 85 13.41 -23.09 -7.18
CA GLU A 85 13.98 -23.13 -8.53
C GLU A 85 13.25 -24.11 -9.44
N GLU A 86 12.68 -25.16 -8.87
CA GLU A 86 11.89 -26.19 -9.52
C GLU A 86 10.43 -25.77 -9.74
N GLY A 87 9.98 -24.67 -9.14
CA GLY A 87 8.64 -24.11 -9.28
C GLY A 87 7.64 -24.61 -8.22
N ASN A 88 8.10 -25.29 -7.17
CA ASN A 88 7.26 -25.72 -6.06
C ASN A 88 7.04 -24.56 -5.06
N GLU A 89 5.88 -24.57 -4.41
CA GLU A 89 5.53 -23.58 -3.39
C GLU A 89 6.43 -23.70 -2.16
N MET A 90 7.06 -22.59 -1.79
CA MET A 90 7.86 -22.47 -0.58
C MET A 90 6.97 -22.15 0.64
N PRO A 91 7.42 -22.47 1.86
CA PRO A 91 6.72 -22.06 3.07
C PRO A 91 6.51 -20.54 3.11
N PRO A 92 5.33 -20.07 3.57
CA PRO A 92 5.06 -18.64 3.68
C PRO A 92 5.99 -17.97 4.70
N PRO A 93 6.22 -16.65 4.57
CA PRO A 93 6.94 -15.87 5.58
C PRO A 93 6.22 -15.94 6.93
N THR A 94 7.00 -15.86 8.01
CA THR A 94 6.42 -15.81 9.36
C THR A 94 5.70 -14.46 9.58
N PRO A 95 4.69 -14.40 10.47
CA PRO A 95 4.05 -13.11 10.80
C PRO A 95 5.05 -12.04 11.26
N ALA A 96 6.10 -12.44 11.99
CA ALA A 96 7.16 -11.52 12.42
C ALA A 96 7.97 -10.96 11.24
N ASP A 97 8.21 -11.76 10.20
CA ASP A 97 8.90 -11.30 9.00
C ASP A 97 8.02 -10.38 8.15
N ILE A 98 6.71 -10.65 8.07
CA ILE A 98 5.74 -9.76 7.42
C ILE A 98 5.70 -8.41 8.14
N THR A 99 5.57 -8.39 9.47
CA THR A 99 5.60 -7.15 10.26
C THR A 99 6.92 -6.40 10.08
N ALA A 100 8.05 -7.11 10.07
CA ALA A 100 9.34 -6.48 9.86
C ALA A 100 9.47 -5.87 8.46
N TYR A 101 8.87 -6.50 7.44
CA TYR A 101 8.82 -5.96 6.08
C TYR A 101 7.91 -4.72 5.97
N THR A 102 6.67 -4.78 6.47
CA THR A 102 5.73 -3.66 6.36
C THR A 102 6.22 -2.44 7.14
N ASN A 103 6.92 -2.63 8.26
CA ASN A 103 7.56 -1.57 9.05
C ASN A 103 8.67 -0.80 8.31
N LEU A 104 9.21 -1.34 7.20
CA LEU A 104 10.14 -0.60 6.34
C LEU A 104 9.49 0.67 5.76
N PHE A 105 8.17 0.66 5.60
CA PHE A 105 7.40 1.72 4.94
C PHE A 105 6.67 2.64 5.91
N ALA A 106 6.76 2.40 7.23
CA ALA A 106 6.16 3.24 8.24
C ALA A 106 6.77 4.66 8.22
N SER A 107 5.95 5.69 8.45
CA SER A 107 6.40 7.10 8.42
C SER A 107 7.43 7.43 9.51
N THR A 108 7.54 6.58 10.53
CA THR A 108 8.45 6.73 11.68
C THR A 108 9.77 5.97 11.50
N THR A 109 10.01 5.40 10.31
CA THR A 109 11.17 4.58 10.00
C THR A 109 12.10 5.29 9.02
N THR A 110 13.42 5.23 9.26
CA THR A 110 14.42 5.59 8.24
C THR A 110 14.70 4.36 7.38
N LEU A 111 14.29 4.37 6.11
CA LEU A 111 14.34 3.18 5.24
C LEU A 111 15.72 2.54 5.18
N GLN A 112 16.80 3.31 5.00
CA GLN A 112 18.15 2.76 4.88
C GLN A 112 18.55 1.95 6.12
N THR A 113 18.36 2.54 7.32
CA THR A 113 18.69 1.88 8.59
C THR A 113 17.81 0.66 8.84
N ALA A 114 16.52 0.78 8.54
CA ALA A 114 15.57 -0.30 8.72
C ALA A 114 15.83 -1.47 7.77
N LEU A 115 16.19 -1.19 6.52
CA LEU A 115 16.55 -2.21 5.54
C LEU A 115 17.84 -2.94 5.92
N THR A 116 18.86 -2.21 6.38
CA THR A 116 20.08 -2.81 6.95
C THR A 116 19.75 -3.71 8.14
N GLY A 117 18.90 -3.24 9.06
CA GLY A 117 18.43 -4.06 10.19
C GLY A 117 17.56 -5.23 9.76
N PHE A 118 16.76 -5.09 8.71
CA PHE A 118 15.91 -6.13 8.17
C PHE A 118 16.74 -7.30 7.63
N LEU A 119 17.84 -7.00 6.93
CA LEU A 119 18.83 -7.98 6.48
C LEU A 119 19.65 -8.57 7.64
N ALA A 120 20.19 -7.74 8.52
CA ALA A 120 21.10 -8.19 9.58
C ALA A 120 20.45 -9.14 10.59
N ASN A 121 19.14 -8.99 10.81
CA ASN A 121 18.36 -9.85 11.71
C ASN A 121 17.73 -11.07 10.99
N ALA A 122 17.96 -11.25 9.70
CA ALA A 122 17.44 -12.38 8.95
C ALA A 122 18.26 -13.65 9.24
N LYS A 123 17.59 -14.79 9.41
CA LYS A 123 18.28 -16.08 9.42
C LYS A 123 18.94 -16.32 8.06
N LYS A 124 20.15 -16.87 8.04
CA LYS A 124 20.87 -17.20 6.79
C LYS A 124 19.99 -18.10 5.92
N ALA A 125 19.95 -17.82 4.62
CA ALA A 125 19.12 -18.53 3.63
C ALA A 125 17.59 -18.52 3.89
N SER A 126 17.10 -17.66 4.80
CA SER A 126 15.66 -17.47 4.97
C SER A 126 15.06 -16.65 3.83
N LEU A 127 13.74 -16.75 3.67
CA LEU A 127 12.98 -15.92 2.75
C LEU A 127 13.19 -14.42 3.04
N ARG A 128 13.18 -14.02 4.31
CA ARG A 128 13.49 -12.64 4.73
C ARG A 128 14.88 -12.17 4.27
N ALA A 129 15.89 -13.02 4.35
CA ALA A 129 17.24 -12.67 3.88
C ALA A 129 17.25 -12.40 2.37
N SER A 130 16.54 -13.24 1.60
CA SER A 130 16.39 -13.08 0.15
C SER A 130 15.63 -11.81 -0.22
N ILE A 131 14.54 -11.51 0.49
CA ILE A 131 13.76 -10.28 0.31
C ILE A 131 14.64 -9.07 0.61
N ALA A 132 15.31 -9.06 1.76
CA ALA A 132 16.15 -7.95 2.18
C ALA A 132 17.31 -7.69 1.20
N ALA A 133 17.95 -8.74 0.70
CA ALA A 133 18.99 -8.64 -0.31
C ALA A 133 18.46 -8.07 -1.62
N HIS A 134 17.28 -8.54 -2.06
CA HIS A 134 16.64 -8.06 -3.28
C HIS A 134 16.20 -6.59 -3.18
N LEU A 135 15.60 -6.18 -2.07
CA LEU A 135 15.25 -4.77 -1.82
C LEU A 135 16.50 -3.89 -1.75
N SER A 136 17.58 -4.36 -1.12
CA SER A 136 18.83 -3.61 -1.01
C SER A 136 19.51 -3.39 -2.35
N SER A 137 19.50 -4.40 -3.24
CA SER A 137 20.09 -4.26 -4.57
C SER A 137 19.29 -3.36 -5.51
N ASN A 138 18.00 -3.16 -5.22
CA ASN A 138 17.10 -2.30 -6.01
C ASN A 138 16.87 -0.91 -5.39
N LEU A 139 17.43 -0.64 -4.22
CA LEU A 139 17.32 0.67 -3.59
C LEU A 139 18.25 1.68 -4.29
N LEU A 140 17.67 2.47 -5.19
CA LEU A 140 18.38 3.55 -5.87
C LEU A 140 18.45 4.78 -4.96
N THR A 141 19.67 5.23 -4.67
CA THR A 141 19.92 6.48 -3.94
C THR A 141 20.84 7.39 -4.77
N THR A 142 20.64 8.71 -4.65
CA THR A 142 21.49 9.69 -5.31
C THR A 142 21.85 10.81 -4.34
N PRO A 143 23.11 11.29 -4.31
CA PRO A 143 23.50 12.41 -3.46
C PRO A 143 22.69 13.69 -3.72
N ALA A 144 22.14 13.85 -4.93
CA ALA A 144 21.32 14.99 -5.29
C ALA A 144 19.92 14.99 -4.64
N LEU A 145 19.46 13.83 -4.18
CA LEU A 145 18.17 13.65 -3.51
C LEU A 145 18.38 12.74 -2.29
N PRO A 146 18.96 13.27 -1.20
CA PRO A 146 19.17 12.49 0.01
C PRO A 146 17.84 11.99 0.57
N LEU A 147 17.84 10.77 1.11
CA LEU A 147 16.65 10.22 1.74
C LEU A 147 16.24 11.08 2.96
N PRO A 148 14.95 11.43 3.07
CA PRO A 148 14.39 12.10 4.23
C PRO A 148 14.77 11.42 5.55
N LYS A 149 15.10 12.23 6.55
CA LYS A 149 15.29 11.73 7.93
C LYS A 149 13.93 11.34 8.51
N LYS A 150 13.94 10.43 9.49
CA LYS A 150 12.76 10.06 10.29
C LYS A 150 11.95 11.30 10.67
N SER A 151 10.65 11.29 10.37
CA SER A 151 9.75 12.35 10.83
C SER A 151 9.73 12.35 12.36
N LYS A 152 10.03 13.50 12.95
CA LYS A 152 9.92 13.76 14.39
C LYS A 152 8.51 14.23 14.79
N HIS A 153 7.72 14.63 13.80
CA HIS A 153 6.37 15.14 13.96
C HIS A 153 5.37 14.08 13.49
N HIS A 154 4.15 14.16 14.00
CA HIS A 154 3.06 13.17 13.95
C HIS A 154 3.14 12.12 12.81
N PRO A 155 2.88 10.83 13.11
CA PRO A 155 2.75 9.81 12.06
C PRO A 155 1.82 10.29 10.95
N HIS A 156 2.22 10.08 9.70
CA HIS A 156 1.42 10.50 8.56
C HIS A 156 0.30 9.49 8.34
N THR A 157 -0.94 9.88 8.64
CA THR A 157 -2.13 9.05 8.41
C THR A 157 -2.22 8.61 6.95
N ASN A 158 -2.33 7.31 6.71
CA ASN A 158 -2.44 6.76 5.37
C ASN A 158 -3.31 5.50 5.37
N PRO A 159 -4.64 5.65 5.16
CA PRO A 159 -5.57 4.53 5.14
C PRO A 159 -5.17 3.38 4.23
N TYR A 160 -4.66 3.69 3.03
CA TYR A 160 -4.24 2.67 2.09
C TYR A 160 -3.01 1.89 2.59
N LEU A 161 -2.03 2.55 3.23
CA LEU A 161 -0.87 1.85 3.78
C LEU A 161 -1.24 0.90 4.91
N ASP A 162 -2.21 1.28 5.74
CA ASP A 162 -2.68 0.44 6.83
C ASP A 162 -3.47 -0.77 6.30
N ILE A 163 -4.37 -0.56 5.32
CA ILE A 163 -5.08 -1.65 4.64
C ILE A 163 -4.11 -2.56 3.87
N TRP A 164 -3.09 -1.99 3.22
CA TRP A 164 -2.06 -2.77 2.54
C TRP A 164 -1.22 -3.59 3.53
N THR A 165 -0.91 -3.04 4.70
CA THR A 165 -0.22 -3.75 5.78
C THR A 165 -1.07 -4.93 6.28
N TRP A 166 -2.37 -4.71 6.50
CA TRP A 166 -3.32 -5.78 6.79
C TRP A 166 -3.35 -6.83 5.68
N ALA A 167 -3.40 -6.41 4.41
CA ALA A 167 -3.44 -7.32 3.27
C ALA A 167 -2.17 -8.17 3.17
N CYS A 168 -0.99 -7.61 3.46
CA CYS A 168 0.26 -8.37 3.52
C CYS A 168 0.18 -9.49 4.57
N HIS A 169 -0.38 -9.20 5.75
CA HIS A 169 -0.59 -10.21 6.79
C HIS A 169 -1.62 -11.27 6.38
N ASN A 170 -2.75 -10.84 5.82
CA ASN A 170 -3.81 -11.75 5.39
C ASN A 170 -3.34 -12.70 4.28
N LEU A 171 -2.59 -12.17 3.31
CA LEU A 171 -2.10 -12.91 2.14
C LEU A 171 -0.79 -13.66 2.41
N ALA A 172 -0.18 -13.53 3.59
CA ALA A 172 1.15 -14.05 3.88
C ALA A 172 2.25 -13.56 2.90
N TRP A 173 2.27 -12.26 2.63
CA TRP A 173 3.25 -11.61 1.74
C TRP A 173 4.22 -10.73 2.55
N ALA A 174 5.52 -10.95 2.36
CA ALA A 174 6.59 -10.20 3.03
C ALA A 174 7.50 -9.45 2.04
N GLY A 175 7.08 -9.29 0.78
CA GLY A 175 7.84 -8.58 -0.25
C GLY A 175 8.51 -9.48 -1.29
N PRO A 176 9.09 -8.86 -2.34
CA PRO A 176 9.58 -9.57 -3.50
C PRO A 176 10.95 -10.25 -3.26
N VAL A 177 11.14 -11.37 -3.95
CA VAL A 177 12.45 -11.99 -4.21
C VAL A 177 12.65 -12.12 -5.73
N PRO A 178 13.87 -12.39 -6.25
CA PRO A 178 14.06 -12.52 -7.70
C PRO A 178 13.09 -13.51 -8.37
N ALA A 179 12.78 -14.63 -7.69
CA ALA A 179 11.83 -15.63 -8.17
C ALA A 179 10.38 -15.14 -8.30
N THR A 180 9.99 -14.06 -7.60
CA THR A 180 8.61 -13.51 -7.70
C THR A 180 8.28 -12.96 -9.08
N ALA A 181 9.28 -12.73 -9.94
CA ALA A 181 9.06 -12.44 -11.35
C ALA A 181 8.36 -13.59 -12.11
N ARG A 182 8.37 -14.81 -11.56
CA ARG A 182 7.67 -15.99 -12.11
C ARG A 182 6.23 -16.13 -11.60
N THR A 183 5.82 -15.34 -10.61
CA THR A 183 4.47 -15.44 -10.04
C THR A 183 3.45 -14.95 -11.06
N THR A 184 2.48 -15.78 -11.42
CA THR A 184 1.42 -15.47 -12.40
C THR A 184 0.06 -15.21 -11.76
N ILE A 185 -0.05 -15.38 -10.44
CA ILE A 185 -1.28 -15.11 -9.68
C ILE A 185 -1.33 -13.65 -9.22
N SER A 186 -2.54 -13.15 -8.97
CA SER A 186 -2.80 -11.86 -8.34
C SER A 186 -3.72 -12.06 -7.13
N HIS A 187 -3.60 -11.21 -6.11
CA HIS A 187 -4.44 -11.33 -4.92
C HIS A 187 -5.87 -10.82 -5.17
N HIS A 188 -6.87 -11.45 -4.55
CA HIS A 188 -8.28 -11.15 -4.79
C HIS A 188 -8.74 -9.77 -4.31
N ALA A 189 -8.01 -9.18 -3.34
CA ALA A 189 -8.25 -7.81 -2.91
C ALA A 189 -7.78 -6.76 -3.95
N LEU A 190 -6.94 -7.14 -4.93
CA LEU A 190 -6.25 -6.19 -5.82
C LEU A 190 -7.23 -5.30 -6.59
N PRO A 191 -8.28 -5.82 -7.26
CA PRO A 191 -9.18 -4.96 -8.04
C PRO A 191 -9.91 -3.93 -7.17
N ILE A 192 -10.21 -4.29 -5.91
CA ILE A 192 -10.90 -3.43 -4.95
C ILE A 192 -9.96 -2.33 -4.44
N LEU A 193 -8.75 -2.71 -4.02
CA LEU A 193 -7.75 -1.74 -3.58
C LEU A 193 -7.33 -0.79 -4.70
N TYR A 194 -7.16 -1.32 -5.92
CA TYR A 194 -6.83 -0.52 -7.10
C TYR A 194 -7.94 0.50 -7.37
N HIS A 195 -9.21 0.07 -7.41
CA HIS A 195 -10.32 0.98 -7.65
C HIS A 195 -10.40 2.11 -6.60
N HIS A 196 -10.25 1.76 -5.32
CA HIS A 196 -10.49 2.69 -4.21
C HIS A 196 -9.29 3.55 -3.81
N PHE A 197 -8.06 3.08 -4.03
CA PHE A 197 -6.84 3.78 -3.58
C PHE A 197 -5.78 3.98 -4.68
N GLY A 198 -5.93 3.34 -5.84
CA GLY A 198 -4.94 3.36 -6.92
C GLY A 198 -3.99 2.15 -6.90
N CYS A 199 -3.10 2.06 -7.89
CA CYS A 199 -2.26 0.87 -8.13
C CYS A 199 -1.12 0.68 -7.13
N ALA A 200 -0.54 1.78 -6.63
CA ALA A 200 0.63 1.76 -5.76
C ALA A 200 0.31 2.52 -4.48
N VAL A 201 0.78 2.02 -3.35
CA VAL A 201 0.61 2.68 -2.05
C VAL A 201 1.61 3.84 -1.93
N PRO A 202 1.17 5.09 -1.72
CA PRO A 202 2.09 6.21 -1.49
C PRO A 202 2.73 6.12 -0.11
N THR A 203 3.95 5.58 -0.02
CA THR A 203 4.68 5.56 1.25
C THR A 203 5.11 6.97 1.65
N HIS A 204 5.23 7.22 2.96
CA HIS A 204 5.64 8.54 3.45
C HIS A 204 6.99 8.99 2.87
N LEU A 205 7.93 8.06 2.72
CA LEU A 205 9.22 8.33 2.09
C LEU A 205 9.06 8.80 0.63
N ALA A 206 8.25 8.10 -0.17
CA ALA A 206 8.02 8.46 -1.57
C ALA A 206 7.39 9.86 -1.67
N LEU A 207 6.40 10.15 -0.82
CA LEU A 207 5.77 11.46 -0.74
C LEU A 207 6.79 12.57 -0.39
N GLN A 208 7.64 12.34 0.61
CA GLN A 208 8.68 13.30 1.02
C GLN A 208 9.72 13.54 -0.09
N LEU A 209 10.11 12.49 -0.83
CA LEU A 209 11.01 12.62 -1.98
C LEU A 209 10.38 13.47 -3.10
N LEU A 210 9.09 13.28 -3.41
CA LEU A 210 8.37 14.11 -4.37
C LEU A 210 8.29 15.58 -3.91
N ALA A 211 7.99 15.81 -2.63
CA ALA A 211 7.95 17.16 -2.07
C ALA A 211 9.32 17.85 -2.13
N GLN A 212 10.40 17.13 -1.82
CA GLN A 212 11.77 17.63 -1.92
C GLN A 212 12.17 17.94 -3.36
N LEU A 213 11.80 17.07 -4.31
CA LEU A 213 12.04 17.32 -5.74
C LEU A 213 11.29 18.56 -6.24
N ALA A 214 10.11 18.85 -5.71
CA ALA A 214 9.36 20.05 -6.07
C ALA A 214 9.99 21.35 -5.52
N GLN A 215 10.81 21.29 -4.46
CA GLN A 215 11.46 22.48 -3.93
C GLN A 215 12.52 23.05 -4.91
N PRO A 216 12.72 24.37 -4.92
CA PRO A 216 13.84 24.97 -5.64
C PRO A 216 15.18 24.50 -5.04
N ALA A 217 16.19 24.26 -5.89
CA ALA A 217 17.51 23.76 -5.48
C ALA A 217 18.25 24.67 -4.49
N ARG A 218 17.89 25.97 -4.49
CA ARG A 218 18.31 26.95 -3.49
C ARG A 218 17.05 27.68 -3.04
N PRO A 219 16.55 27.46 -1.81
CA PRO A 219 15.44 28.25 -1.28
C PRO A 219 15.92 29.70 -1.10
N CYS A 220 15.78 30.51 -2.14
CA CYS A 220 15.79 31.95 -2.02
C CYS A 220 14.36 32.37 -1.69
N GLY A 221 14.17 33.28 -0.74
CA GLY A 221 12.85 33.63 -0.17
C GLY A 221 11.76 34.10 -1.14
N SER A 222 12.05 34.18 -2.45
CA SER A 222 11.10 34.53 -3.51
C SER A 222 10.69 33.37 -4.43
N GLN A 223 11.35 32.20 -4.38
CA GLN A 223 11.05 31.08 -5.27
C GLN A 223 10.03 30.12 -4.63
N SER A 224 8.87 29.99 -5.27
CA SER A 224 7.86 28.99 -4.91
C SER A 224 8.29 27.58 -5.32
N ALA A 225 7.69 26.57 -4.69
CA ALA A 225 7.80 25.19 -5.14
C ALA A 225 7.33 25.05 -6.59
N ARG A 226 8.00 24.18 -7.34
CA ARG A 226 7.62 23.85 -8.72
C ARG A 226 6.26 23.15 -8.72
N PRO A 227 5.36 23.48 -9.66
CA PRO A 227 4.10 22.76 -9.80
C PRO A 227 4.37 21.30 -10.16
N ILE A 228 3.57 20.40 -9.60
CA ILE A 228 3.62 18.96 -9.89
C ILE A 228 2.44 18.61 -10.78
N LEU A 229 2.71 17.95 -11.90
CA LEU A 229 1.71 17.36 -12.77
C LEU A 229 1.67 15.85 -12.51
N ASP A 230 0.54 15.37 -11.97
CA ASP A 230 0.30 13.95 -11.71
C ASP A 230 -0.37 13.29 -12.92
N ILE A 231 0.37 12.42 -13.63
CA ILE A 231 -0.06 11.73 -14.85
C ILE A 231 -0.37 10.28 -14.50
N GLY A 232 -1.58 9.81 -14.85
CA GLY A 232 -2.02 8.46 -14.46
C GLY A 232 -2.44 8.36 -12.99
N SER A 233 -2.92 9.46 -12.42
CA SER A 233 -3.26 9.61 -11.00
C SER A 233 -4.37 8.70 -10.48
N GLY A 234 -5.07 7.99 -11.36
CA GLY A 234 -6.23 7.17 -11.02
C GLY A 234 -7.32 8.02 -10.38
N ASN A 235 -7.61 7.78 -9.10
CA ASN A 235 -8.56 8.55 -8.30
C ASN A 235 -7.93 9.75 -7.58
N GLY A 236 -6.63 10.00 -7.78
CA GLY A 236 -5.91 11.13 -7.18
C GLY A 236 -5.41 10.91 -5.76
N TYR A 237 -5.44 9.68 -5.22
CA TYR A 237 -5.02 9.37 -3.85
C TYR A 237 -3.58 9.82 -3.55
N TRP A 238 -2.63 9.59 -4.48
CA TRP A 238 -1.25 10.08 -4.34
C TRP A 238 -1.18 11.60 -4.22
N THR A 239 -1.83 12.32 -5.13
CA THR A 239 -1.92 13.79 -5.09
C THR A 239 -2.56 14.27 -3.78
N TYR A 240 -3.60 13.58 -3.30
CA TYR A 240 -4.26 13.92 -2.05
C TYR A 240 -3.33 13.74 -0.84
N CYS A 241 -2.63 12.61 -0.73
CA CYS A 241 -1.64 12.39 0.32
C CYS A 241 -0.49 13.40 0.26
N LEU A 242 -0.01 13.74 -0.94
CA LEU A 242 1.09 14.71 -1.11
C LEU A 242 0.73 16.11 -0.60
N ARG A 243 -0.53 16.53 -0.74
CA ARG A 243 -1.03 17.82 -0.21
C ARG A 243 -1.18 17.84 1.31
N ARG A 244 -1.10 16.68 1.97
CA ARG A 244 -1.22 16.50 3.42
C ARG A 244 0.12 16.21 4.12
N LEU A 245 1.24 16.22 3.39
CA LEU A 245 2.58 16.24 3.98
C LEU A 245 2.85 17.56 4.70
#